data_AF-A0A818Q0N3-F1
#
_entry.id   AF-A0A818Q0N3-F1
#
_cell.length_a   1.000
_cell.length_b   1.000
_cell.length_c   1.000
_cell.angle_alpha   90.00
_cell.angle_beta   90.00
_cell.angle_gamma   90.00
#
_symmetry.space_group_name_H-M   'P 1'
#
loop_
_entity.id
_entity.type
_entity.pdbx_description
1 polymer ?
#
loop_
_entity_poly.entity_id
_entity_poly.type
_entity_poly.pdbx_seq_one_letter_code
_entity_poly.pdbx_strand_id
1 'polypeptide(L)'
;MSPVDYEHKTDVWQMSNKWQGKFEVKWIYVKDVPNQQFRNIRLENNDNKPVTNSRDTQEIPPEKGKLMLKTMHMYRDKTSIFDDFQYYESKQAEEIIKKPSNNDFMNTNTNTRGNNNNNNNKRQYSSNKSSTISSDQQQQQQQHQNENMNNEDKN
;
A
#
# COMPACT_ATOMS: atom_id res chain seq x y z
N MET A 1 1.59 -14.95 -12.38
CA MET A 1 2.99 -15.18 -11.97
C MET A 1 3.82 -14.95 -13.20
N SER A 2 4.79 -14.03 -13.13
CA SER A 2 5.57 -13.57 -14.28
C SER A 2 7.07 -13.59 -13.99
N PRO A 3 7.94 -13.55 -15.02
CA PRO A 3 9.33 -13.14 -14.87
C PRO A 3 9.45 -11.70 -14.34
N VAL A 4 10.67 -11.33 -13.92
CA VAL A 4 11.00 -9.96 -13.52
C VAL A 4 11.20 -9.09 -14.76
N ASP A 5 10.42 -8.01 -14.83
CA ASP A 5 10.66 -6.87 -15.73
C ASP A 5 11.49 -5.84 -14.97
N TYR A 6 12.75 -5.64 -15.35
CA TYR A 6 13.66 -4.71 -14.68
C TYR A 6 13.50 -3.26 -15.14
N GLU A 7 12.84 -3.00 -16.27
CA GLU A 7 12.69 -1.67 -16.83
C GLU A 7 11.46 -0.95 -16.27
N HIS A 8 10.53 -1.71 -15.68
CA HIS A 8 9.35 -1.17 -15.06
C HIS A 8 9.67 -0.17 -13.93
N LYS A 9 9.07 1.01 -14.01
CA LYS A 9 9.08 2.03 -12.95
C LYS A 9 7.69 2.13 -12.34
N THR A 10 7.63 2.14 -11.02
CA THR A 10 6.38 2.24 -10.28
C THR A 10 6.51 3.27 -9.17
N ASP A 11 5.45 4.03 -8.94
CA ASP A 11 5.35 5.08 -7.93
C ASP A 11 4.52 4.65 -6.72
N VAL A 12 4.10 3.38 -6.67
CA VAL A 12 3.31 2.80 -5.57
C VAL A 12 4.12 2.58 -4.30
N TRP A 13 5.45 2.55 -4.40
CA TRP A 13 6.34 2.42 -3.25
C TRP A 13 6.65 3.78 -2.63
N GLN A 14 6.63 3.87 -1.30
CA GLN A 14 6.98 5.10 -0.57
C GLN A 14 8.38 5.65 -0.95
N MET A 15 9.32 4.76 -1.27
CA MET A 15 10.66 5.11 -1.77
C MET A 15 10.72 4.89 -3.29
N SER A 16 10.07 5.77 -4.05
CA SER A 16 9.88 5.65 -5.50
C SER A 16 11.16 5.44 -6.33
N ASN A 17 12.31 5.93 -5.84
CA ASN A 17 13.58 5.83 -6.56
C ASN A 17 14.47 4.67 -6.10
N LYS A 18 14.09 3.95 -5.04
CA LYS A 18 14.90 2.86 -4.49
C LYS A 18 14.60 1.53 -5.17
N TRP A 19 13.35 1.31 -5.55
CA TRP A 19 12.87 0.03 -6.04
C TRP A 19 12.48 0.15 -7.52
N GLN A 20 13.25 -0.51 -8.39
CA GLN A 20 13.00 -0.60 -9.83
C GLN A 20 12.74 -2.04 -10.21
N GLY A 21 11.86 -2.22 -11.19
CA GLY A 21 11.45 -3.52 -11.70
C GLY A 21 10.23 -4.08 -10.96
N LYS A 22 9.58 -5.05 -11.60
CA LYS A 22 8.33 -5.66 -11.13
C LYS A 22 8.23 -7.10 -11.62
N PHE A 23 7.57 -7.93 -10.82
CA PHE A 23 7.01 -9.20 -11.26
C PHE A 23 5.64 -9.39 -10.59
N GLU A 24 4.79 -10.20 -11.20
CA GLU A 24 3.45 -10.48 -10.68
C GLU A 24 3.48 -11.54 -9.59
N VAL A 25 2.84 -11.23 -8.47
CA VAL A 25 2.58 -12.17 -7.37
C VAL A 25 1.08 -12.40 -7.21
N LYS A 26 0.74 -13.56 -6.66
CA LYS A 26 -0.61 -13.88 -6.20
C LYS A 26 -0.50 -14.16 -4.71
N TRP A 27 -1.20 -13.36 -3.91
CA TRP A 27 -1.31 -13.58 -2.48
C TRP A 27 -2.14 -14.82 -2.19
N ILE A 28 -1.62 -15.74 -1.38
CA ILE A 28 -2.31 -16.99 -0.99
C ILE A 28 -2.78 -16.90 0.46
N TYR A 29 -1.92 -16.40 1.35
CA TYR A 29 -2.27 -16.10 2.73
C TYR A 29 -2.05 -14.61 2.99
N VAL A 30 -3.00 -13.99 3.67
CA VAL A 30 -2.89 -12.62 4.19
C VAL A 30 -3.34 -12.67 5.64
N LYS A 31 -2.38 -12.78 6.56
CA LYS A 31 -2.63 -13.00 7.98
C LYS A 31 -1.36 -12.76 8.80
N ASP A 32 -1.53 -12.42 10.06
CA ASP A 32 -0.42 -12.32 10.99
C ASP A 32 -0.15 -13.65 11.68
N VAL A 33 1.11 -14.09 11.64
CA VAL A 33 1.57 -15.28 12.37
C VAL A 33 2.79 -14.90 13.23
N PRO A 34 2.71 -15.03 14.57
CA PRO A 34 3.81 -14.66 15.43
C PRO A 34 5.09 -15.45 15.15
N ASN A 35 6.24 -14.78 15.18
CA ASN A 35 7.56 -15.38 14.95
C ASN A 35 7.82 -16.64 15.80
N GLN A 36 7.25 -16.73 17.02
CA GLN A 36 7.38 -17.91 17.88
C GLN A 36 6.95 -19.20 17.19
N GLN A 37 5.99 -19.15 16.25
CA GLN A 37 5.52 -20.31 15.50
C GLN A 37 6.58 -20.88 14.53
N PHE A 38 7.61 -20.09 14.18
CA PHE A 38 8.65 -20.48 13.22
C PHE A 38 10.05 -20.62 13.83
N ARG A 39 10.26 -20.21 15.08
CA ARG A 39 11.61 -20.16 15.72
C ARG A 39 12.32 -21.51 15.80
N ASN A 40 11.58 -22.62 15.80
CA ASN A 40 12.13 -23.97 15.80
C ASN A 40 12.64 -24.42 14.41
N ILE A 41 12.26 -23.71 13.34
CA ILE A 41 12.72 -23.98 11.98
C ILE A 41 14.06 -23.28 11.79
N ARG A 42 15.14 -24.06 11.85
CA ARG A 42 16.52 -23.60 11.64
C ARG A 42 16.97 -23.93 10.22
N LEU A 43 17.73 -23.01 9.64
CA LEU A 43 18.20 -23.06 8.27
C LEU A 43 19.69 -23.42 8.23
N GLU A 44 19.98 -24.62 7.75
CA GLU A 44 21.35 -25.13 7.59
C GLU A 44 22.18 -24.29 6.62
N ASN A 45 21.56 -23.66 5.62
CA ASN A 45 22.18 -22.75 4.66
C ASN A 45 22.30 -21.30 5.17
N ASN A 46 22.03 -21.05 6.46
CA ASN A 46 22.14 -19.74 7.11
C ASN A 46 22.66 -19.88 8.54
N ASP A 47 23.83 -20.51 8.72
CA ASP A 47 24.51 -20.70 10.01
C ASP A 47 23.62 -21.37 11.10
N ASN A 48 22.65 -22.20 10.70
CA ASN A 48 21.64 -22.76 11.60
C ASN A 48 20.84 -21.72 12.40
N LYS A 49 20.76 -20.48 11.91
CA LYS A 49 19.92 -19.43 12.48
C LYS A 49 18.43 -19.79 12.28
N PRO A 50 17.54 -19.34 13.19
CA PRO A 50 16.10 -19.48 12.99
C PRO A 50 15.66 -18.76 11.71
N VAL A 51 14.66 -19.31 11.01
CA VAL A 51 14.13 -18.72 9.77
C VAL A 51 13.59 -17.29 9.98
N THR A 52 13.17 -16.95 11.20
CA THR A 52 12.73 -15.60 11.59
C THR A 52 13.84 -14.54 11.54
N ASN A 53 15.10 -14.95 11.38
CA ASN A 53 16.28 -14.08 11.33
C ASN A 53 16.85 -13.95 9.90
N SER A 54 16.10 -14.41 8.91
CA SER A 54 16.49 -14.36 7.50
C SER A 54 16.60 -12.92 7.00
N ARG A 55 17.53 -12.67 6.08
CA ARG A 55 17.57 -11.43 5.30
C ARG A 55 16.65 -11.51 4.09
N ASP A 56 16.47 -10.38 3.42
CA ASP A 56 15.71 -10.33 2.18
C ASP A 56 16.24 -11.36 1.18
N THR A 57 15.31 -11.97 0.44
CA THR A 57 15.55 -13.05 -0.54
C THR A 57 16.29 -14.30 -0.02
N GLN A 58 16.32 -14.57 1.28
CA GLN A 58 16.91 -15.81 1.81
C GLN A 58 16.19 -17.05 1.28
N GLU A 59 16.94 -17.95 0.67
CA GLU A 59 16.42 -19.24 0.24
C GLU A 59 16.16 -20.17 1.44
N ILE A 60 15.00 -20.84 1.43
CA ILE A 60 14.61 -21.81 2.46
C ILE A 60 14.62 -23.20 1.83
N PRO A 61 15.36 -24.19 2.38
CA PRO A 61 15.38 -25.55 1.86
C PRO A 61 13.96 -26.15 1.77
N PRO A 62 13.63 -26.93 0.73
CA PRO A 62 12.27 -27.37 0.46
C PRO A 62 11.55 -28.02 1.64
N GLU A 63 12.25 -28.86 2.41
CA GLU A 63 11.67 -29.54 3.58
C GLU A 63 11.30 -28.56 4.72
N LYS A 64 12.12 -27.51 4.93
CA LYS A 64 11.81 -26.43 5.88
C LYS A 64 10.67 -25.56 5.36
N GLY A 65 10.62 -25.31 4.05
CA GLY A 65 9.55 -24.58 3.38
C GLY A 65 8.18 -25.24 3.54
N LYS A 66 8.10 -26.57 3.36
CA LYS A 66 6.86 -27.34 3.61
C LYS A 66 6.37 -27.18 5.05
N LEU A 67 7.28 -27.23 6.02
CA LEU A 67 6.94 -27.04 7.43
C LEU A 67 6.41 -25.61 7.69
N MET A 68 7.05 -24.58 7.12
CA MET A 68 6.56 -23.21 7.21
C MET A 68 5.16 -23.05 6.63
N LEU A 69 4.92 -23.58 5.43
CA LEU A 69 3.61 -23.51 4.77
C LEU A 69 2.54 -24.21 5.60
N LYS A 70 2.84 -25.39 6.16
CA LYS A 70 1.94 -26.11 7.06
C LYS A 70 1.61 -25.27 8.31
N THR A 71 2.62 -24.67 8.93
CA THR A 71 2.43 -23.80 10.10
C THR A 71 1.58 -22.57 9.76
N MET A 72 1.85 -21.90 8.63
CA MET A 72 1.05 -20.76 8.15
C MET A 72 -0.42 -21.15 7.93
N HIS A 73 -0.66 -22.29 7.28
CA HIS A 73 -2.00 -22.81 6.99
C HIS A 73 -2.79 -23.17 8.25
N MET A 74 -2.14 -23.85 9.21
CA MET A 74 -2.80 -24.35 10.42
C MET A 74 -3.02 -23.29 11.49
N TYR A 75 -2.22 -22.21 11.51
CA TYR A 75 -2.37 -21.16 12.50
C TYR A 75 -3.76 -20.52 12.38
N ARG A 76 -4.44 -20.24 13.48
CA ARG A 76 -5.68 -19.46 13.49
C ARG A 76 -5.35 -18.04 13.91
N ASP A 77 -5.26 -17.16 12.92
CA ASP A 77 -4.97 -15.75 13.09
C ASP A 77 -6.15 -15.00 13.72
N LYS A 78 -5.82 -13.88 14.36
CA LYS A 78 -6.79 -12.95 14.94
C LYS A 78 -6.73 -11.58 14.29
N THR A 79 -5.64 -11.30 13.58
CA THR A 79 -5.36 -10.01 12.96
C THR A 79 -4.70 -10.23 11.61
N SER A 80 -4.88 -9.26 10.72
CA SER A 80 -4.19 -9.17 9.45
C SER A 80 -4.09 -7.71 9.01
N ILE A 81 -3.29 -7.45 7.97
CA ILE A 81 -3.24 -6.13 7.34
C ILE A 81 -4.59 -5.63 6.80
N PHE A 82 -5.57 -6.52 6.57
CA PHE A 82 -6.91 -6.11 6.12
C PHE A 82 -7.70 -5.36 7.20
N ASP A 83 -7.38 -5.56 8.47
CA ASP A 83 -8.01 -4.82 9.58
C ASP A 83 -7.71 -3.31 9.47
N ASP A 84 -6.57 -2.97 8.86
CA ASP A 84 -6.10 -1.61 8.67
C ASP A 84 -6.34 -1.10 7.22
N PHE A 85 -7.13 -1.80 6.40
CA PHE A 85 -7.26 -1.47 4.97
C PHE A 85 -7.74 -0.03 4.72
N GLN A 86 -8.76 0.41 5.45
CA GLN A 86 -9.30 1.79 5.34
C GLN A 86 -8.28 2.86 5.74
N TYR A 87 -7.40 2.54 6.69
CA TYR A 87 -6.32 3.44 7.10
C TYR A 87 -5.34 3.66 5.94
N TYR A 88 -4.93 2.58 5.27
CA TYR A 88 -3.99 2.68 4.13
C TYR A 88 -4.59 3.40 2.92
N GLU A 89 -5.86 3.15 2.58
CA GLU A 89 -6.57 3.88 1.51
C GLU A 89 -6.61 5.39 1.79
N SER A 90 -6.98 5.77 3.03
CA SER A 90 -7.02 7.18 3.43
C SER A 90 -5.64 7.83 3.38
N LYS A 91 -4.61 7.13 3.86
CA LYS A 91 -3.22 7.62 3.82
C LYS A 91 -2.71 7.82 2.40
N GLN A 92 -3.00 6.89 1.50
CA GLN A 92 -2.61 7.03 0.10
C GLN A 92 -3.29 8.23 -0.56
N ALA A 93 -4.59 8.44 -0.32
CA ALA A 93 -5.31 9.59 -0.85
C ALA A 93 -4.73 10.93 -0.36
N GLU A 94 -4.37 11.03 0.93
CA GLU A 94 -3.70 12.21 1.50
C GLU A 94 -2.35 12.50 0.84
N GLU A 95 -1.54 11.47 0.56
CA GLU A 95 -0.23 11.61 -0.08
C GLU A 95 -0.35 12.07 -1.54
N ILE A 96 -1.35 11.57 -2.28
CA ILE A 96 -1.64 11.99 -3.65
C ILE A 96 -2.00 13.49 -3.69
N ILE A 97 -2.81 13.97 -2.74
CA ILE A 97 -3.22 15.37 -2.66
C ILE A 97 -2.03 16.30 -2.34
N LYS A 98 -1.07 15.83 -1.52
CA LYS A 98 0.09 16.63 -1.08
C LYS A 98 1.21 16.70 -2.12
N LYS A 99 1.27 15.79 -3.10
CA LYS A 99 2.26 15.86 -4.18
C LYS A 99 1.92 17.08 -5.07
N PRO A 100 2.75 18.13 -5.13
CA PRO A 100 2.50 19.23 -6.06
C PRO A 100 2.56 18.68 -7.47
N SER A 101 1.50 18.92 -8.24
CA SER A 101 1.50 18.69 -9.69
C SER A 101 2.65 19.50 -10.31
N ASN A 102 3.65 18.82 -10.88
CA ASN A 102 4.80 19.42 -11.57
C ASN A 102 4.44 20.16 -12.89
N ASN A 103 3.26 20.78 -12.97
CA ASN A 103 2.80 21.53 -14.15
C ASN A 103 2.85 23.06 -13.99
N ASP A 104 3.33 23.61 -12.87
CA ASP A 104 3.45 25.07 -12.68
C ASP A 104 4.87 25.60 -12.94
N PHE A 105 5.58 25.05 -13.93
CA PHE A 105 6.81 25.64 -14.47
C PHE A 105 6.68 25.91 -15.97
N MET A 106 5.90 26.93 -16.32
CA MET A 106 6.19 27.95 -17.33
C MET A 106 4.88 28.68 -17.66
N ASN A 107 4.69 29.89 -17.13
CA ASN A 107 4.27 31.05 -17.93
C ASN A 107 4.15 32.31 -17.05
N THR A 108 5.16 33.18 -17.07
CA THR A 108 4.92 34.63 -17.03
C THR A 108 6.00 35.33 -17.82
N ASN A 109 5.75 35.50 -19.11
CA ASN A 109 6.43 36.51 -19.92
C ASN A 109 5.40 37.62 -20.20
N THR A 110 5.33 38.63 -19.34
CA THR A 110 4.68 39.92 -19.66
C THR A 110 5.42 41.06 -18.99
N ASN A 111 6.13 41.83 -19.82
CA ASN A 111 6.56 43.19 -19.55
C ASN A 111 5.36 44.07 -19.18
N THR A 112 5.33 44.60 -17.95
CA THR A 112 4.56 45.81 -17.64
C THR A 112 5.27 46.61 -16.54
N ARG A 113 5.76 47.78 -16.95
CA ARG A 113 6.17 48.89 -16.07
C ARG A 113 5.01 49.29 -15.16
N GLY A 114 5.27 49.46 -13.86
CA GLY A 114 4.34 50.13 -12.94
C GLY A 114 4.69 49.92 -11.47
N ASN A 115 5.24 50.95 -10.83
CA ASN A 115 5.41 51.09 -9.38
C ASN A 115 4.10 50.87 -8.61
N ASN A 116 4.13 50.19 -7.45
CA ASN A 116 3.88 50.81 -6.14
C ASN A 116 3.89 49.81 -4.96
N ASN A 117 4.20 50.38 -3.80
CA ASN A 117 4.50 49.78 -2.51
C ASN A 117 3.33 49.08 -1.79
N ASN A 118 3.75 48.30 -0.78
CA ASN A 118 3.16 48.02 0.54
C ASN A 118 2.52 46.65 0.80
N ASN A 119 3.18 45.97 1.74
CA ASN A 119 2.72 44.83 2.53
C ASN A 119 1.33 45.04 3.13
N ASN A 120 0.51 43.98 3.16
CA ASN A 120 -0.02 43.44 4.43
C ASN A 120 -0.76 42.12 4.22
N ASN A 121 -0.47 41.19 5.13
CA ASN A 121 -1.05 39.86 5.26
C ASN A 121 -2.58 39.86 5.18
N LYS A 122 -3.13 39.03 4.28
CA LYS A 122 -4.53 38.59 4.35
C LYS A 122 -4.61 37.10 4.01
N ARG A 123 -4.67 36.27 5.06
CA ARG A 123 -5.13 34.87 4.94
C ARG A 123 -6.54 34.91 4.37
N GLN A 124 -6.71 34.46 3.13
CA GLN A 124 -8.02 34.17 2.56
C GLN A 124 -8.27 32.66 2.68
N TYR A 125 -9.23 32.31 3.53
CA TYR A 125 -9.96 31.06 3.42
C TYR A 125 -10.63 31.03 2.05
N SER A 126 -10.31 30.03 1.22
CA SER A 126 -11.06 29.76 0.00
C SER A 126 -11.90 28.50 0.20
N SER A 127 -13.18 28.71 -0.06
CA SER A 127 -14.30 27.82 0.17
C SER A 127 -14.41 26.70 -0.87
N ASN A 128 -14.95 25.58 -0.40
CA ASN A 128 -15.68 24.51 -1.09
C ASN A 128 -15.49 24.37 -2.61
N LYS A 129 -14.86 23.25 -3.00
CA LYS A 129 -15.08 22.63 -4.30
C LYS A 129 -15.54 21.19 -4.07
N SER A 130 -16.83 20.95 -4.29
CA SER A 130 -17.46 19.63 -4.27
C SER A 130 -16.75 18.71 -5.26
N SER A 131 -16.21 17.58 -4.79
CA SER A 131 -15.69 16.52 -5.63
C SER A 131 -16.85 15.64 -6.11
N THR A 132 -16.99 15.50 -7.43
CA THR A 132 -17.85 14.48 -8.02
C THR A 132 -17.11 13.16 -7.94
N ILE A 133 -17.58 12.26 -7.08
CA ILE A 133 -17.14 10.87 -6.99
C ILE A 133 -17.55 10.18 -8.29
N SER A 134 -16.63 9.44 -8.92
CA SER A 134 -16.95 8.62 -10.10
C SER A 134 -18.09 7.65 -9.75
N SER A 135 -19.15 7.64 -10.56
CA SER A 135 -20.35 6.83 -10.37
C SER A 135 -20.06 5.34 -10.17
N ASP A 136 -18.92 4.87 -10.67
CA ASP A 136 -18.52 3.46 -10.59
C ASP A 136 -18.04 3.07 -9.18
N GLN A 137 -17.51 4.02 -8.41
CA GLN A 137 -17.10 3.78 -7.01
C GLN A 137 -18.29 3.77 -6.04
N GLN A 138 -19.36 4.51 -6.33
CA GLN A 138 -20.60 4.44 -5.54
C GLN A 138 -21.36 3.13 -5.75
N GLN A 139 -21.33 2.58 -6.96
CA GLN A 139 -22.01 1.30 -7.24
C GLN A 139 -21.34 0.12 -6.54
N GLN A 140 -20.02 0.11 -6.41
CA GLN A 140 -19.31 -0.95 -5.67
C GLN A 140 -19.55 -0.87 -4.15
N GLN A 141 -19.72 0.34 -3.60
CA GLN A 141 -20.11 0.53 -2.19
C GLN A 141 -21.53 0.03 -1.90
N GLN A 142 -22.50 0.25 -2.80
CA GLN A 142 -23.86 -0.25 -2.60
C GLN A 142 -23.95 -1.78 -2.69
N GLN A 143 -23.13 -2.42 -3.53
CA GLN A 143 -23.11 -3.88 -3.63
C GLN A 143 -22.58 -4.54 -2.34
N HIS A 144 -21.50 -4.02 -1.75
CA HIS A 144 -20.97 -4.54 -0.49
C HIS A 144 -21.90 -4.31 0.71
N GLN A 145 -22.70 -3.24 0.72
CA GLN A 145 -23.70 -3.01 1.78
C GLN A 145 -24.91 -3.94 1.64
N ASN A 146 -25.34 -4.25 0.41
CA ASN A 146 -26.48 -5.13 0.17
C ASN A 146 -26.18 -6.62 0.42
N GLU A 147 -24.93 -7.05 0.29
CA GLU A 147 -24.53 -8.43 0.64
C GLU A 147 -24.49 -8.68 2.15
N ASN A 148 -24.24 -7.65 2.96
CA ASN A 148 -24.22 -7.77 4.41
C ASN A 148 -25.63 -7.81 5.04
N MET A 149 -26.65 -7.18 4.43
CA MET A 149 -28.02 -7.21 4.99
C MET A 149 -28.78 -8.52 4.72
N ASN A 150 -28.35 -9.36 3.76
CA ASN A 150 -29.09 -10.59 3.42
C ASN A 150 -28.67 -11.83 4.23
N ASN A 151 -27.68 -11.71 5.13
CA ASN A 151 -27.17 -12.84 5.91
C ASN A 151 -27.55 -12.80 7.40
N GLU A 152 -28.27 -11.78 7.88
CA GLU A 152 -28.69 -11.69 9.29
C GLU A 152 -30.08 -12.34 9.58
N ASP A 153 -30.85 -12.72 8.56
CA ASP A 153 -32.19 -13.32 8.75
C ASP A 153 -32.24 -14.86 8.67
N LYS A 154 -31.10 -15.55 8.79
CA LYS A 154 -31.05 -17.01 8.88
C LYS A 154 -30.09 -17.51 9.96
N ASN A 155 -30.47 -17.30 11.22
CA ASN A 155 -30.16 -18.22 12.33
C ASN A 155 -31.16 -18.03 13.47
#